data_AF-A0AA38NXH8-F1
#
_entry.id   AF-A0AA38NXH8-F1
#
_cell.length_a   1.000
_cell.length_b   1.000
_cell.length_c   1.000
_cell.angle_alpha   90.00
_cell.angle_beta   90.00
_cell.angle_gamma   90.00
#
_symmetry.space_group_name_H-M   'P 1'
#
loop_
_entity.id
_entity.type
_entity.pdbx_description
1 polymer ?
#
loop_
_entity_poly.entity_id
_entity_poly.type
_entity_poly.pdbx_seq_one_letter_code
_entity_poly.pdbx_strand_id
1 'polypeptide(L)'
;RILQLQRRDAGLRLSYAKVRSSRRRAIDDQLRRHGGKYDFHEYEEGMYVWLRESQLETQKGNKGDWTYSGPFIIHERTEQGAYVLRELDGSVMKGHVHAQRLRVFFFRPENQTLRSRIPTRPKTRQP
;
A
#
# COMPACT_ATOMS: atom_id res chain seq x y z
N ARG A 1 -15.19 -14.00 -49.17
CA ARG A 1 -14.00 -13.79 -48.31
C ARG A 1 -13.97 -12.41 -47.64
N ILE A 2 -14.20 -11.31 -48.39
CA ILE A 2 -14.26 -9.93 -47.83
C ILE A 2 -15.37 -9.73 -46.76
N LEU A 3 -16.56 -10.30 -47.00
CA LEU A 3 -17.70 -10.20 -46.07
C LEU A 3 -17.46 -10.84 -44.67
N GLN A 4 -16.55 -11.82 -44.57
CA GLN A 4 -16.23 -12.46 -43.29
C GLN A 4 -15.32 -11.59 -42.41
N LEU A 5 -14.41 -10.81 -43.01
CA LEU A 5 -13.53 -9.88 -42.29
C LEU A 5 -14.34 -8.71 -41.70
N GLN A 6 -15.27 -8.14 -42.48
CA GLN A 6 -16.16 -7.07 -41.99
C GLN A 6 -17.05 -7.52 -40.82
N ARG A 7 -17.60 -8.74 -40.86
CA ARG A 7 -18.37 -9.32 -39.73
C ARG A 7 -17.50 -9.54 -38.50
N ARG A 8 -16.24 -9.96 -38.68
CA ARG A 8 -15.28 -10.16 -37.59
C ARG A 8 -14.94 -8.84 -36.90
N ASP A 9 -14.71 -7.76 -37.64
CA ASP A 9 -14.44 -6.44 -37.08
C ASP A 9 -15.63 -5.87 -36.30
N ALA A 10 -16.85 -6.06 -36.81
CA ALA A 10 -18.07 -5.67 -36.10
C ALA A 10 -18.26 -6.46 -34.80
N GLY A 11 -18.07 -7.78 -34.83
CA GLY A 11 -18.17 -8.64 -33.64
C GLY A 11 -17.07 -8.38 -32.59
N LEU A 12 -15.86 -8.05 -33.03
CA LEU A 12 -14.73 -7.71 -32.16
C LEU A 12 -14.98 -6.38 -31.44
N ARG A 13 -15.50 -5.37 -32.15
CA ARG A 13 -15.88 -4.07 -31.59
C ARG A 13 -16.98 -4.20 -30.53
N LEU A 14 -18.02 -5.01 -30.81
CA LEU A 14 -19.10 -5.27 -29.86
C LEU A 14 -18.60 -5.99 -28.60
N SER A 15 -17.70 -6.98 -28.76
CA SER A 15 -17.08 -7.70 -27.66
C SER A 15 -16.21 -6.77 -26.80
N TYR A 16 -15.40 -5.92 -27.44
CA TYR A 16 -14.57 -4.94 -26.75
C TYR A 16 -15.41 -3.92 -25.96
N ALA A 17 -16.49 -3.42 -26.54
CA ALA A 17 -17.43 -2.51 -25.86
C ALA A 17 -18.10 -3.17 -24.64
N LYS A 18 -18.47 -4.45 -24.74
CA LYS A 18 -19.01 -5.22 -23.59
C LYS A 18 -17.98 -5.36 -22.48
N VAL A 19 -16.75 -5.74 -22.79
CA VAL A 19 -15.67 -5.86 -21.78
C VAL A 19 -15.39 -4.51 -21.12
N ARG A 20 -15.31 -3.43 -21.92
CA ARG A 20 -15.07 -2.07 -21.41
C ARG A 20 -16.19 -1.59 -20.49
N SER A 21 -17.45 -1.80 -20.87
CA SER A 21 -18.60 -1.41 -20.04
C SER A 21 -18.72 -2.26 -18.76
N SER A 22 -18.33 -3.54 -18.81
CA SER A 22 -18.24 -4.39 -17.62
C SER A 22 -17.15 -3.91 -16.65
N ARG A 23 -15.94 -3.62 -17.17
CA ARG A 23 -14.85 -3.06 -16.36
C ARG A 23 -15.23 -1.73 -15.73
N ARG A 24 -15.90 -0.86 -16.48
CA ARG A 24 -16.36 0.43 -15.93
C ARG A 24 -17.35 0.23 -14.79
N ARG A 25 -18.33 -0.66 -14.96
CA ARG A 25 -19.27 -1.01 -13.89
C ARG A 25 -18.58 -1.59 -12.66
N ALA A 26 -17.55 -2.43 -12.83
CA ALA A 26 -16.78 -2.97 -11.72
C ALA A 26 -16.01 -1.88 -10.96
N ILE A 27 -15.40 -0.92 -11.67
CA ILE A 27 -14.73 0.23 -11.06
C ILE A 27 -15.74 1.09 -10.29
N ASP A 28 -16.87 1.42 -10.90
CA ASP A 28 -17.90 2.27 -10.28
C ASP A 28 -18.54 1.56 -9.06
N ASP A 29 -18.72 0.24 -9.12
CA ASP A 29 -19.22 -0.57 -8.00
C ASP A 29 -18.22 -0.68 -6.86
N GLN A 30 -16.94 -0.82 -7.17
CA GLN A 30 -15.85 -0.78 -6.19
C GLN A 30 -15.80 0.60 -5.49
N LEU A 31 -15.84 1.68 -6.26
CA LEU A 31 -15.89 3.05 -5.74
C LEU A 31 -17.13 3.29 -4.88
N ARG A 32 -18.31 2.81 -5.29
CA ARG A 32 -19.54 2.96 -4.50
C ARG A 32 -19.49 2.20 -3.17
N ARG A 33 -18.94 0.98 -3.16
CA ARG A 33 -18.88 0.13 -1.95
C ARG A 33 -17.77 0.55 -0.98
N HIS A 34 -16.69 1.12 -1.49
CA HIS A 34 -15.47 1.34 -0.72
C HIS A 34 -14.98 2.80 -0.67
N GLY A 35 -15.55 3.70 -1.48
CA GLY A 35 -15.06 5.08 -1.66
C GLY A 35 -15.14 5.99 -0.43
N GLY A 36 -15.91 5.62 0.59
CA GLY A 36 -15.97 6.35 1.87
C GLY A 36 -15.49 5.55 3.09
N LYS A 37 -14.96 4.32 2.90
CA LYS A 37 -14.52 3.45 4.02
C LYS A 37 -13.06 3.64 4.41
N TYR A 38 -12.27 4.30 3.57
CA TYR A 38 -10.85 4.50 3.81
C TYR A 38 -10.62 5.93 4.27
N ASP A 39 -10.70 6.13 5.57
CA ASP A 39 -10.12 7.31 6.21
C ASP A 39 -8.61 7.08 6.25
N PHE A 40 -7.95 7.37 5.13
CA PHE A 40 -6.50 7.26 5.05
C PHE A 40 -5.93 8.30 6.00
N HIS A 41 -5.57 7.85 7.20
CA HIS A 41 -4.79 8.66 8.10
C HIS A 41 -3.51 9.02 7.36
N GLU A 42 -3.28 10.32 7.17
CA GLU A 42 -2.02 10.79 6.63
C GLU A 42 -0.95 10.49 7.68
N TYR A 43 -0.13 9.49 7.39
CA TYR A 43 0.97 9.16 8.27
C TYR A 43 2.15 10.10 8.02
N GLU A 44 2.80 10.53 9.09
CA GLU A 44 4.00 11.37 9.04
C GLU A 44 5.28 10.55 9.21
N GLU A 45 6.39 11.10 8.74
CA GLU A 45 7.72 10.52 8.94
C GLU A 45 8.03 10.38 10.43
N GLY A 46 8.60 9.24 10.83
CA GLY A 46 8.90 8.94 12.23
C GLY A 46 7.75 8.32 13.04
N MET A 47 6.57 8.16 12.45
CA MET A 47 5.47 7.40 13.07
C MET A 47 5.73 5.89 13.05
N TYR A 48 5.34 5.22 14.14
CA TYR A 48 5.36 3.77 14.21
C TYR A 48 4.11 3.15 13.60
N VAL A 49 4.31 2.16 12.74
CA VAL A 49 3.24 1.50 11.99
C VAL A 49 3.45 -0.01 11.93
N TRP A 50 2.34 -0.74 12.01
CA TRP A 50 2.27 -2.15 11.64
C TRP A 50 2.09 -2.28 10.13
N LEU A 51 2.82 -3.23 9.52
CA LEU A 51 2.68 -3.57 8.11
C LEU A 51 1.84 -4.84 7.94
N ARG A 52 0.77 -4.77 7.14
CA ARG A 52 -0.02 -5.94 6.77
C ARG A 52 0.63 -6.71 5.61
N GLU A 53 0.92 -7.99 5.80
CA GLU A 53 1.49 -8.86 4.77
C GLU A 53 0.40 -9.45 3.85
N SER A 54 0.48 -9.14 2.56
CA SER A 54 -0.47 -9.66 1.57
C SER A 54 -0.28 -11.17 1.30
N GLN A 55 0.92 -11.70 1.52
CA GLN A 55 1.21 -13.12 1.29
C GLN A 55 0.49 -14.03 2.29
N LEU A 56 0.32 -13.58 3.54
CA LEU A 56 -0.38 -14.33 4.59
C LEU A 56 -1.90 -14.35 4.39
N GLU A 57 -2.47 -13.37 3.68
CA GLU A 57 -3.90 -13.31 3.38
C GLU A 57 -4.35 -14.32 2.32
N THR A 58 -3.47 -14.66 1.37
CA THR A 58 -3.82 -15.52 0.22
C THR A 58 -3.78 -17.01 0.58
N GLN A 59 -3.20 -17.37 1.73
CA GLN A 59 -3.11 -18.76 2.16
C GLN A 59 -4.45 -19.28 2.69
N LYS A 60 -5.05 -20.23 1.97
CA LYS A 60 -6.26 -20.94 2.41
C LYS A 60 -5.90 -21.87 3.58
N GLY A 61 -6.28 -21.48 4.79
CA GLY A 61 -6.04 -22.25 6.02
C GLY A 61 -5.77 -21.39 7.25
N ASN A 62 -5.36 -20.13 7.05
CA ASN A 62 -4.91 -19.22 8.11
C ASN A 62 -6.02 -18.42 8.80
N LYS A 63 -7.13 -19.09 9.15
CA LYS A 63 -8.20 -18.46 9.95
C LYS A 63 -7.71 -18.30 11.40
N GLY A 64 -7.05 -17.18 11.69
CA GLY A 64 -6.57 -16.85 13.05
C GLY A 64 -5.15 -16.29 13.09
N ASP A 65 -4.42 -16.34 11.97
CA ASP A 65 -3.01 -15.93 11.97
C ASP A 65 -2.85 -14.42 11.92
N TRP A 66 -1.90 -13.96 12.73
CA TRP A 66 -1.53 -12.56 12.82
C TRP A 66 -0.95 -12.08 11.48
N THR A 67 -1.68 -11.22 10.76
CA THR A 67 -1.30 -10.77 9.41
C THR A 67 -0.39 -9.54 9.41
N TYR A 68 -0.07 -9.00 10.58
CA TYR A 68 0.72 -7.79 10.74
C TYR A 68 2.14 -8.07 11.21
N SER A 69 3.11 -7.63 10.41
CA SER A 69 4.52 -7.63 10.75
C SER A 69 4.86 -6.35 11.51
N GLY A 70 5.59 -6.51 12.62
CA GLY A 70 6.45 -5.54 13.32
C GLY A 70 6.01 -4.08 13.51
N PRO A 71 6.60 -3.36 14.48
CA PRO A 71 6.63 -1.91 14.43
C PRO A 71 7.70 -1.46 13.42
N PHE A 72 7.26 -0.95 12.29
CA PHE A 72 8.09 -0.20 11.35
C PHE A 72 7.97 1.29 11.64
N ILE A 73 8.92 2.07 11.13
CA ILE A 73 8.88 3.53 11.18
C ILE A 73 8.68 4.05 9.77
N ILE A 74 7.83 5.05 9.58
CA ILE A 74 7.74 5.72 8.27
C ILE A 74 9.01 6.52 8.03
N HIS A 75 9.67 6.24 6.92
CA HIS A 75 10.86 6.94 6.50
C HIS A 75 10.53 8.15 5.64
N GLU A 76 9.71 7.97 4.61
CA GLU A 76 9.30 9.03 3.67
C GLU A 76 7.92 8.71 3.06
N ARG A 77 7.22 9.77 2.66
CA ARG A 77 5.99 9.69 1.84
C ARG A 77 6.33 10.06 0.41
N THR A 78 5.98 9.19 -0.53
CA THR A 78 6.10 9.48 -1.96
C THR A 78 4.96 10.38 -2.44
N GLU A 79 5.19 11.12 -3.53
CA GLU A 79 4.19 12.00 -4.16
C GLU A 79 2.90 11.27 -4.56
N GLN A 80 2.98 9.96 -4.79
CA GLN A 80 1.85 9.11 -5.18
C GLN A 80 1.03 8.61 -3.98
N GLY A 81 1.38 9.00 -2.74
CA GLY A 81 0.66 8.60 -1.52
C GLY A 81 1.04 7.22 -0.98
N ALA A 82 2.15 6.64 -1.45
CA ALA A 82 2.74 5.44 -0.86
C ALA A 82 3.87 5.82 0.11
N TYR A 83 4.22 4.90 1.01
CA TYR A 83 5.19 5.13 2.08
C TYR A 83 6.38 4.19 1.95
N VAL A 84 7.56 4.70 2.25
CA VAL A 84 8.76 3.88 2.48
C VAL A 84 8.91 3.67 3.98
N LEU A 85 9.17 2.43 4.36
CA LEU A 85 9.32 2.04 5.76
C LEU A 85 10.80 1.84 6.08
N ARG A 86 11.14 2.00 7.35
CA ARG A 86 12.41 1.54 7.91
C ARG A 86 12.14 0.66 9.13
N GLU A 87 13.01 -0.31 9.33
CA GLU A 87 13.05 -1.12 10.55
C GLU A 87 13.58 -0.29 11.73
N LEU A 88 13.42 -0.82 12.95
CA LEU A 88 13.85 -0.15 14.18
C LEU A 88 15.36 0.04 14.27
N ASP A 89 16.14 -0.78 13.58
CA ASP A 89 17.60 -0.67 13.49
C ASP A 89 18.06 0.45 12.53
N GLY A 90 17.12 1.06 11.79
CA GLY A 90 17.37 2.09 10.79
C GLY A 90 17.55 1.57 9.37
N SER A 91 17.44 0.26 9.15
CA SER A 91 17.47 -0.34 7.81
C SER A 91 16.23 0.07 7.01
N VAL A 92 16.44 0.66 5.83
CA VAL A 92 15.34 1.09 4.95
C VAL A 92 14.83 -0.09 4.13
N MET A 93 13.52 -0.37 4.24
CA MET A 93 12.86 -1.40 3.46
C MET A 93 12.83 -1.01 1.98
N LYS A 94 13.18 -1.97 1.11
CA LYS A 94 13.10 -1.76 -0.34
C LYS A 94 11.64 -1.85 -0.79
N GLY A 95 11.12 -0.76 -1.33
CA GLY A 95 9.80 -0.70 -1.98
C GLY A 95 8.83 0.25 -1.29
N HIS A 96 7.66 0.39 -1.91
CA HIS A 96 6.62 1.29 -1.45
C HIS A 96 5.42 0.52 -0.90
N VAL A 97 4.90 0.98 0.23
CA VAL A 97 3.75 0.41 0.90
C VAL A 97 2.58 1.36 0.79
N HIS A 98 1.44 0.85 0.34
CA HIS A 98 0.20 1.60 0.29
C HIS A 98 -0.38 1.83 1.70
N ALA A 99 -0.94 3.02 1.95
CA ALA A 99 -1.54 3.40 3.24
C ALA A 99 -2.52 2.36 3.81
N GLN A 100 -3.30 1.69 2.95
CA GLN A 100 -4.26 0.65 3.35
C GLN A 100 -3.63 -0.56 4.07
N ARG A 101 -2.34 -0.81 3.83
CA ARG A 101 -1.59 -1.90 4.47
C ARG A 101 -0.97 -1.47 5.80
N LEU A 102 -1.06 -0.20 6.16
CA LEU A 102 -0.48 0.33 7.38
C LEU A 102 -1.55 0.47 8.47
N ARG A 103 -1.14 0.25 9.71
CA ARG A 103 -1.92 0.57 10.91
C ARG A 103 -1.01 1.25 11.92
N VAL A 104 -1.51 2.24 12.65
CA VAL A 104 -0.73 2.89 13.71
C VAL A 104 -0.35 1.88 14.78
N PHE A 105 0.91 1.88 15.18
CA PHE A 105 1.40 1.12 16.32
C PHE A 105 1.25 1.94 17.59
N PHE A 106 0.44 1.46 18.55
CA PHE A 106 0.23 2.13 19.84
C PHE A 106 1.15 1.53 20.90
N PHE A 107 2.30 2.16 21.16
CA PHE A 107 3.22 1.72 22.22
C PHE A 107 2.87 2.30 23.60
N ARG A 108 2.31 3.52 23.61
CA ARG A 108 1.78 4.33 24.72
C ARG A 108 1.46 5.73 24.14
N PRO A 109 0.49 6.50 24.66
CA PRO A 109 0.13 7.81 24.10
C PRO A 109 1.32 8.77 24.01
N GLU A 110 2.19 8.75 25.02
CA GLU A 110 3.36 9.63 25.12
C GLU A 110 4.51 9.36 24.11
N ASN A 111 4.55 8.21 23.42
CA ASN A 111 5.70 7.77 22.62
C ASN A 111 5.37 7.46 21.14
N GLN A 112 4.30 8.05 20.61
CA GLN A 112 3.75 7.74 19.28
C GLN A 112 4.61 8.23 18.11
N THR A 113 5.45 9.24 18.36
CA THR A 113 6.43 9.77 17.41
C THR A 113 7.83 9.49 17.92
N LEU A 114 8.71 9.01 17.06
CA LEU A 114 10.12 8.86 17.37
C LEU A 114 10.74 10.27 17.51
N ARG A 115 10.64 10.87 18.70
CA ARG A 115 11.25 12.17 19.05
C ARG A 115 12.75 12.02 19.27
N SER A 116 13.48 11.44 18.34
CA SER A 116 14.94 11.51 18.39
C SER A 116 15.41 12.56 17.40
N ARG A 117 15.85 13.69 17.94
CA ARG A 117 17.07 14.31 17.40
C ARG A 117 18.15 13.27 17.63
N ILE A 118 18.33 12.33 16.71
CA ILE A 118 19.49 11.43 16.75
C ILE A 118 20.69 12.39 16.65
N PRO A 119 21.52 12.57 17.69
CA PRO A 119 22.76 13.29 17.49
C PRO A 119 23.54 12.49 16.45
N THR A 120 23.72 13.05 15.27
CA THR A 120 24.67 12.54 14.29
C THR A 120 26.01 12.44 15.00
N ARG A 121 26.45 11.21 15.28
CA ARG A 121 27.72 10.92 15.95
C ARG A 121 28.83 11.74 15.27
N PRO A 122 29.61 12.58 16.00
CA PRO A 122 30.64 13.36 15.34
C PRO A 122 31.70 12.44 14.74
N LYS A 123 32.04 12.70 13.46
CA LYS A 123 33.16 12.06 12.75
C LYS A 123 34.43 12.25 13.56
N THR A 124 35.10 11.16 13.93
CA THR A 124 36.55 11.22 14.17
C THR A 124 37.21 9.88 13.89
N ARG A 125 38.13 9.89 12.94
CA ARG A 125 39.50 9.34 13.06
C ARG A 125 40.26 9.84 11.83
N GLN A 126 40.95 10.96 11.99
CA GLN A 126 42.13 11.23 11.17
C GLN A 126 43.32 10.47 11.80
N PRO A 127 44.29 10.00 10.99
CA PRO A 127 45.46 9.27 11.46
C PRO A 127 46.37 10.12 12.34
#